data_AF-A0A643JXH5-F1
#
_entry.id   AF-A0A643JXH5-F1
#
_cell.length_a   1.000
_cell.length_b   1.000
_cell.length_c   1.000
_cell.angle_alpha   90.00
_cell.angle_beta   90.00
_cell.angle_gamma   90.00
#
_symmetry.space_group_name_H-M   'P 1'
#
loop_
_entity.id
_entity.type
_entity.pdbx_description
1 polymer ?
#
loop_
_entity_poly.entity_id
_entity_poly.type
_entity_poly.pdbx_seq_one_letter_code
_entity_poly.pdbx_strand_id
1 'polypeptide(L)'
;MSPQLSTEADVEEVQEVLKEFLSKYKYLYEIRFQKLVYEAELYCIENYGARLTTAEFKPYIYGSYSETIRKALNDLDVKKDVVYRNGGKTTKYLGYGVSGGNLPNAKKKIIERVHQRTKRTSTEELAKESKASWLYQNQDYDNPMDFEEYYEQLGKLEDRPRYDEQRPVLGGQEGTETADGTQGESEDDSSTAEISSDVAQSARLIRLNVENPDTSQAETTT
;
A
#
# COMPACT_ATOMS: atom_id res chain seq x y z
N MET A 1 -14.41 1.39 -21.74
CA MET A 1 -15.27 1.70 -20.59
C MET A 1 -14.99 3.14 -20.17
N SER A 2 -16.01 3.92 -19.82
CA SER A 2 -15.81 5.27 -19.28
C SER A 2 -15.28 5.17 -17.85
N PRO A 3 -14.31 6.02 -17.43
CA PRO A 3 -13.86 6.04 -16.04
C PRO A 3 -15.06 6.32 -15.13
N GLN A 4 -15.28 5.49 -14.11
CA GLN A 4 -16.35 5.74 -13.16
C GLN A 4 -15.91 6.91 -12.27
N LEU A 5 -16.64 8.02 -12.32
CA LEU A 5 -16.44 9.12 -11.40
C LEU A 5 -16.58 8.59 -9.97
N SER A 6 -15.53 8.75 -9.17
CA SER A 6 -15.52 8.33 -7.76
C SER A 6 -16.70 8.93 -7.00
N THR A 7 -17.43 8.09 -6.29
CA THR A 7 -18.57 8.49 -5.47
C THR A 7 -18.10 9.29 -4.25
N GLU A 8 -19.01 9.99 -3.57
CA GLU A 8 -18.66 10.68 -2.32
C GLU A 8 -18.19 9.69 -1.24
N ALA A 9 -18.82 8.52 -1.16
CA ALA A 9 -18.41 7.46 -0.24
C ALA A 9 -16.99 6.95 -0.53
N ASP A 10 -16.59 6.84 -1.80
CA ASP A 10 -15.22 6.47 -2.18
C ASP A 10 -14.21 7.52 -1.71
N VAL A 11 -14.56 8.79 -1.83
CA VAL A 11 -13.72 9.91 -1.37
C VAL A 11 -13.57 9.87 0.15
N GLU A 12 -14.66 9.65 0.89
CA GLU A 12 -14.63 9.54 2.36
C GLU A 12 -13.78 8.36 2.84
N GLU A 13 -13.89 7.18 2.24
CA GLU A 13 -13.04 6.04 2.58
C GLU A 13 -11.56 6.37 2.35
N VAL A 14 -11.25 6.97 1.20
CA VAL A 14 -9.89 7.39 0.87
C VAL A 14 -9.39 8.44 1.87
N GLN A 15 -10.23 9.38 2.33
CA GLN A 15 -9.85 10.34 3.36
C GLN A 15 -9.44 9.66 4.67
N GLU A 16 -10.14 8.61 5.10
CA GLU A 16 -9.77 7.87 6.30
C GLU A 16 -8.43 7.13 6.13
N VAL A 17 -8.15 6.58 4.95
CA VAL A 17 -6.82 6.03 4.60
C VAL A 17 -5.74 7.10 4.61
N LEU A 18 -6.02 8.29 4.07
CA LEU A 18 -5.08 9.42 4.08
C LEU A 18 -4.80 9.91 5.51
N LYS A 19 -5.81 10.01 6.38
CA LYS A 19 -5.64 10.34 7.81
C LYS A 19 -4.79 9.29 8.52
N GLU A 20 -5.03 8.01 8.25
CA GLU A 20 -4.27 6.93 8.86
C GLU A 20 -2.80 6.98 8.45
N PHE A 21 -2.49 7.18 7.17
CA PHE A 21 -1.12 7.43 6.74
C PHE A 21 -0.55 8.68 7.40
N LEU A 22 -1.25 9.81 7.33
CA LEU A 22 -0.77 11.11 7.82
C LEU A 22 -0.43 11.07 9.33
N SER A 23 -1.17 10.31 10.13
CA SER A 23 -0.88 10.12 11.57
C SER A 23 0.51 9.51 11.85
N LYS A 24 1.12 8.84 10.87
CA LYS A 24 2.44 8.20 10.98
C LYS A 24 3.60 9.10 10.54
N TYR A 25 3.30 10.30 10.03
CA TYR A 25 4.32 11.23 9.52
C TYR A 25 4.13 12.63 10.12
N LYS A 26 5.24 13.35 10.28
CA LYS A 26 5.18 14.77 10.68
C LYS A 26 4.39 15.61 9.67
N TYR A 27 4.56 15.30 8.38
CA TYR A 27 3.82 15.89 7.28
C TYR A 27 3.99 15.03 6.02
N LEU A 28 3.09 15.24 5.07
CA LEU A 28 3.16 14.64 3.74
C LEU A 28 2.79 15.65 2.66
N TYR A 29 3.27 15.41 1.43
CA TYR A 29 2.85 16.10 0.23
C TYR A 29 1.98 15.15 -0.61
N GLU A 30 1.12 15.70 -1.46
CA GLU A 30 0.21 14.91 -2.32
C GLU A 30 0.95 13.80 -3.07
N ILE A 31 2.06 14.12 -3.74
CA ILE A 31 2.84 13.12 -4.49
C ILE A 31 3.27 11.94 -3.61
N ARG A 32 3.55 12.16 -2.33
CA ARG A 32 3.91 11.08 -1.41
C ARG A 32 2.70 10.25 -1.00
N PHE A 33 1.54 10.88 -0.78
CA PHE A 33 0.29 10.14 -0.54
C PHE A 33 -0.05 9.23 -1.71
N GLN A 34 0.01 9.74 -2.94
CA GLN A 34 -0.24 8.97 -4.16
C GLN A 34 0.58 7.67 -4.18
N LYS A 35 1.87 7.74 -3.81
CA LYS A 35 2.74 6.55 -3.75
C LYS A 35 2.42 5.63 -2.60
N LEU A 36 2.23 6.17 -1.39
CA LEU A 36 1.96 5.35 -0.22
C LEU A 36 0.65 4.56 -0.35
N VAL A 37 -0.40 5.18 -0.87
CA VAL A 37 -1.68 4.50 -1.10
C VAL A 37 -1.53 3.46 -2.22
N TYR A 38 -0.84 3.78 -3.32
CA TYR A 38 -0.60 2.81 -4.39
C TYR A 38 0.20 1.58 -3.91
N GLU A 39 1.28 1.78 -3.15
CA GLU A 39 2.04 0.68 -2.54
C GLU A 39 1.17 -0.17 -1.60
N ALA A 40 0.22 0.45 -0.92
CA ALA A 40 -0.72 -0.28 -0.08
C ALA A 40 -1.76 -1.06 -0.88
N GLU A 41 -2.23 -0.55 -2.02
CA GLU A 41 -3.08 -1.30 -2.95
C GLU A 41 -2.36 -2.54 -3.48
N LEU A 42 -1.13 -2.38 -3.97
CA LEU A 42 -0.30 -3.49 -4.43
C LEU A 42 -0.11 -4.53 -3.32
N TYR A 43 0.30 -4.08 -2.13
CA TYR A 43 0.46 -4.97 -0.99
C TYR A 43 -0.84 -5.70 -0.64
N CYS A 44 -2.00 -5.04 -0.72
CA CYS A 44 -3.27 -5.71 -0.43
C CYS A 44 -3.59 -6.80 -1.44
N ILE A 45 -3.43 -6.53 -2.72
CA ILE A 45 -3.72 -7.50 -3.79
C ILE A 45 -2.75 -8.67 -3.72
N GLU A 46 -1.45 -8.38 -3.54
CA GLU A 46 -0.38 -9.37 -3.45
C GLU A 46 -0.48 -10.29 -2.22
N ASN A 47 -1.19 -9.90 -1.16
CA ASN A 47 -1.23 -10.70 0.08
C ASN A 47 -2.62 -11.22 0.43
N TYR A 48 -3.67 -10.54 0.00
CA TYR A 48 -5.05 -10.84 0.39
C TYR A 48 -6.02 -10.94 -0.80
N GLY A 49 -5.55 -10.68 -2.03
CA GLY A 49 -6.40 -10.73 -3.23
C GLY A 49 -7.55 -9.72 -3.23
N ALA A 50 -7.39 -8.63 -2.47
CA ALA A 50 -8.40 -7.59 -2.33
C ALA A 50 -7.72 -6.22 -2.34
N ARG A 51 -8.46 -5.19 -2.70
CA ARG A 51 -7.99 -3.80 -2.70
C ARG A 51 -8.06 -3.16 -1.32
N LEU A 52 -7.25 -2.11 -1.08
CA LEU A 52 -7.33 -1.32 0.15
C LEU A 52 -8.49 -0.32 0.11
N THR A 53 -8.67 0.34 -1.04
CA THR A 53 -9.71 1.35 -1.29
C THR A 53 -10.34 1.12 -2.66
N THR A 54 -11.27 1.99 -3.06
CA THR A 54 -11.83 2.03 -4.42
C THR A 54 -11.13 3.05 -5.35
N ALA A 55 -10.09 3.75 -4.88
CA ALA A 55 -9.42 4.80 -5.65
C ALA A 55 -8.92 4.31 -7.03
N GLU A 56 -9.31 4.96 -8.12
CA GLU A 56 -8.77 4.64 -9.44
C GLU A 56 -7.37 5.24 -9.59
N PHE A 57 -6.43 4.47 -10.14
CA PHE A 57 -5.08 4.92 -10.45
C PHE A 57 -4.83 4.91 -11.95
N LYS A 58 -3.90 5.73 -12.40
CA LYS A 58 -3.42 5.78 -13.79
C LYS A 58 -1.91 5.97 -13.86
N PRO A 59 -1.22 5.50 -14.91
CA PRO A 59 0.18 5.81 -15.14
C PRO A 59 0.34 7.31 -15.42
N TYR A 60 1.33 7.95 -14.78
CA TYR A 60 1.59 9.37 -14.92
C TYR A 60 3.09 9.70 -14.84
N ILE A 61 3.52 10.90 -15.28
CA ILE A 61 4.95 11.23 -15.45
C ILE A 61 5.80 11.01 -14.18
N TYR A 62 5.20 11.11 -12.99
CA TYR A 62 5.86 10.90 -11.70
C TYR A 62 5.45 9.58 -11.03
N GLY A 63 4.99 8.57 -11.78
CA GLY A 63 4.51 7.27 -11.30
C GLY A 63 2.98 7.24 -11.18
N SER A 64 2.43 6.25 -10.47
CA SER A 64 0.97 6.11 -10.27
C SER A 64 0.31 7.37 -9.68
N TYR A 65 -0.88 7.69 -10.17
CA TYR A 65 -1.62 8.87 -9.75
C TYR A 65 -3.11 8.59 -9.73
N SER A 66 -3.81 9.14 -8.75
CA SER A 66 -5.26 9.01 -8.56
C SER A 66 -5.91 10.38 -8.39
N GLU A 67 -6.89 10.69 -9.23
CA GLU A 67 -7.71 11.89 -9.06
C GLU A 67 -8.58 11.80 -7.79
N THR A 68 -9.01 10.59 -7.40
CA THR A 68 -9.76 10.36 -6.16
C THR A 68 -8.92 10.76 -4.94
N ILE A 69 -7.64 10.40 -4.90
CA ILE A 69 -6.73 10.83 -3.81
C ILE A 69 -6.57 12.35 -3.81
N ARG A 70 -6.42 12.98 -4.96
CA ARG A 70 -6.31 14.43 -5.06
C ARG A 70 -7.57 15.12 -4.54
N LYS A 71 -8.75 14.66 -4.95
CA LYS A 71 -10.05 15.16 -4.47
C LYS A 71 -10.16 14.97 -2.96
N ALA A 72 -9.89 13.77 -2.45
CA ALA A 72 -9.92 13.46 -1.02
C ALA A 72 -8.98 14.36 -0.21
N LEU A 73 -7.77 14.65 -0.70
CA LEU A 73 -6.81 15.56 -0.06
C LEU A 73 -7.29 17.02 -0.03
N ASN A 74 -7.91 17.50 -1.12
CA ASN A 74 -8.47 18.84 -1.17
C ASN A 74 -9.55 19.03 -0.10
N ASP A 75 -10.40 18.03 0.06
CA ASP A 75 -11.53 18.04 1.00
C ASP A 75 -11.12 17.60 2.43
N LEU A 76 -9.88 17.16 2.61
CA LEU A 76 -9.40 16.63 3.90
C LEU A 76 -9.38 17.73 4.97
N ASP A 77 -10.11 17.53 6.06
CA ASP A 77 -10.12 18.44 7.21
C ASP A 77 -8.91 18.19 8.13
N VAL A 78 -7.76 18.72 7.71
CA VAL A 78 -6.50 18.71 8.48
C VAL A 78 -5.77 20.04 8.29
N LYS A 79 -4.82 20.32 9.18
CA LYS A 79 -3.97 21.51 9.03
C LYS A 79 -3.09 21.39 7.78
N LYS A 80 -3.13 22.42 6.94
CA LYS A 80 -2.39 22.52 5.67
C LYS A 80 -1.50 23.77 5.68
N ASP A 81 -0.27 23.64 5.21
CA ASP A 81 0.61 24.77 4.92
C ASP A 81 0.82 24.86 3.41
N VAL A 82 0.70 26.07 2.85
CA VAL A 82 1.11 26.35 1.47
C VAL A 82 2.61 26.62 1.45
N VAL A 83 3.35 25.89 0.63
CA VAL A 83 4.80 26.04 0.47
C VAL A 83 5.13 26.33 -0.97
N TYR A 84 6.05 27.27 -1.21
CA TYR A 84 6.59 27.53 -2.54
C TYR A 84 7.91 26.77 -2.70
N ARG A 85 8.01 25.90 -3.69
CA ARG A 85 9.23 25.13 -4.01
C ARG A 85 9.43 25.09 -5.52
N ASN A 86 10.68 25.29 -5.95
CA ASN A 86 11.08 25.25 -7.36
C ASN A 86 10.19 26.11 -8.28
N GLY A 87 9.79 27.30 -7.80
CA GLY A 87 8.90 28.21 -8.54
C GLY A 87 7.42 27.81 -8.57
N GLY A 88 7.05 26.67 -7.98
CA GLY A 88 5.68 26.16 -7.90
C GLY A 88 5.08 26.22 -6.48
N LYS A 89 3.76 26.29 -6.41
CA LYS A 89 2.98 26.17 -5.17
C LYS A 89 2.72 24.69 -4.87
N THR A 90 2.99 24.23 -3.66
CA THR A 90 2.65 22.89 -3.18
C THR A 90 1.98 22.96 -1.80
N THR A 91 1.17 21.96 -1.48
CA THR A 91 0.45 21.87 -0.20
C THR A 91 1.11 20.81 0.67
N LYS A 92 1.48 21.21 1.88
CA LYS A 92 2.02 20.35 2.92
C LYS A 92 0.91 20.04 3.93
N TYR A 93 0.54 18.78 4.03
CA TYR A 93 -0.46 18.30 5.00
C TYR A 93 0.26 17.93 6.29
N LEU A 94 -0.13 18.52 7.42
CA LEU A 94 0.55 18.33 8.70
C LEU A 94 -0.09 17.19 9.49
N GLY A 95 0.71 16.24 9.97
CA GLY A 95 0.24 15.12 10.78
C GLY A 95 0.17 15.39 12.28
N TYR A 96 0.66 16.55 12.74
CA TYR A 96 0.55 16.93 14.14
C TYR A 96 -0.92 17.05 14.57
N GLY A 97 -1.34 16.23 15.54
CA GLY A 97 -2.70 16.21 16.06
C GLY A 97 -3.68 15.34 15.26
N VAL A 98 -3.22 14.63 14.22
CA VAL A 98 -4.05 13.67 13.48
C VAL A 98 -4.02 12.33 14.21
N SER A 99 -5.15 11.88 14.75
CA SER A 99 -5.29 10.63 15.52
C SER A 99 -5.32 9.35 14.67
N GLY A 100 -5.29 9.48 13.34
CA GLY A 100 -5.47 8.38 12.40
C GLY A 100 -6.87 8.36 11.80
N GLY A 101 -7.12 7.41 10.91
CA GLY A 101 -8.42 7.23 10.26
C GLY A 101 -9.36 6.34 11.07
N ASN A 102 -10.66 6.52 10.89
CA ASN A 102 -11.69 5.60 11.38
C ASN A 102 -11.83 4.39 10.44
N LEU A 103 -10.78 3.56 10.41
CA LEU A 103 -10.71 2.35 9.59
C LEU A 103 -10.81 1.07 10.44
N PRO A 104 -11.26 -0.05 9.84
CA PRO A 104 -11.11 -1.36 10.45
C PRO A 104 -9.64 -1.66 10.84
N ASN A 105 -9.43 -2.37 11.95
CA ASN A 105 -8.09 -2.70 12.46
C ASN A 105 -7.21 -3.43 11.43
N ALA A 106 -7.81 -4.25 10.56
CA ALA A 106 -7.10 -4.92 9.48
C ALA A 106 -6.45 -3.93 8.51
N LYS A 107 -7.19 -2.92 8.03
CA LYS A 107 -6.67 -1.85 7.15
C LYS A 107 -5.59 -1.03 7.85
N LYS A 108 -5.77 -0.70 9.14
CA LYS A 108 -4.75 -0.01 9.95
C LYS A 108 -3.43 -0.79 10.02
N LYS A 109 -3.49 -2.11 10.25
CA LYS A 109 -2.31 -2.99 10.28
C LYS A 109 -1.60 -3.04 8.92
N ILE A 110 -2.36 -3.02 7.82
CA ILE A 110 -1.78 -2.96 6.47
C ILE A 110 -1.03 -1.64 6.27
N ILE A 111 -1.66 -0.51 6.60
CA ILE A 111 -1.05 0.82 6.48
C ILE A 111 0.21 0.92 7.36
N GLU A 112 0.18 0.35 8.57
CA GLU A 112 1.35 0.27 9.44
C GLU A 112 2.49 -0.53 8.79
N ARG A 113 2.21 -1.71 8.20
CA ARG A 113 3.24 -2.50 7.50
C ARG A 113 3.83 -1.76 6.32
N VAL A 114 3.00 -1.10 5.51
CA VAL A 114 3.44 -0.28 4.37
C VAL A 114 4.28 0.90 4.86
N HIS A 115 3.87 1.57 5.95
CA HIS A 115 4.67 2.62 6.59
C HIS A 115 6.04 2.09 7.00
N GLN A 116 6.12 0.97 7.72
CA GLN A 116 7.39 0.40 8.17
C GLN A 116 8.32 0.04 7.00
N ARG A 117 7.77 -0.47 5.90
CA ARG A 117 8.51 -0.79 4.67
C ARG A 117 9.03 0.47 3.96
N THR A 118 8.23 1.53 3.90
CA THR A 118 8.50 2.70 3.05
C THR A 118 9.08 3.91 3.80
N LYS A 119 9.12 3.91 5.14
CA LYS A 119 9.53 5.08 5.95
C LYS A 119 10.96 5.58 5.68
N ARG A 120 11.84 4.74 5.14
CA ARG A 120 13.22 5.09 4.76
C ARG A 120 13.41 5.26 3.25
N THR A 121 12.38 5.03 2.45
CA THR A 121 12.41 5.13 0.99
C THR A 121 12.01 6.55 0.58
N SER A 122 12.78 7.18 -0.30
CA SER A 122 12.48 8.51 -0.83
C SER A 122 11.23 8.51 -1.73
N THR A 123 10.69 9.69 -2.04
CA THR A 123 9.48 9.76 -2.91
C THR A 123 9.83 9.38 -4.34
N GLU A 124 11.02 9.74 -4.77
CA GLU A 124 11.60 9.44 -6.07
C GLU A 124 11.81 7.93 -6.25
N GLU A 125 12.28 7.23 -5.21
CA GLU A 125 12.38 5.77 -5.22
C GLU A 125 11.01 5.10 -5.27
N LEU A 126 10.04 5.54 -4.45
CA LEU A 126 8.67 5.01 -4.55
C LEU A 126 8.05 5.27 -5.93
N ALA A 127 8.36 6.41 -6.56
CA ALA A 127 7.92 6.69 -7.93
C ALA A 127 8.56 5.71 -8.94
N LYS A 128 9.84 5.35 -8.76
CA LYS A 128 10.51 4.34 -9.59
C LYS A 128 9.91 2.95 -9.36
N GLU A 129 9.65 2.57 -8.11
CA GLU A 129 9.02 1.30 -7.75
C GLU A 129 7.62 1.19 -8.37
N SER A 130 6.81 2.24 -8.23
CA SER A 130 5.51 2.34 -8.90
C SER A 130 5.60 2.16 -10.41
N LYS A 131 6.56 2.81 -11.09
CA LYS A 131 6.80 2.65 -12.54
C LYS A 131 7.28 1.27 -12.95
N ALA A 132 7.88 0.53 -12.03
CA ALA A 132 8.35 -0.84 -12.25
C ALA A 132 7.28 -1.91 -11.95
N SER A 133 6.08 -1.50 -11.49
CA SER A 133 4.97 -2.43 -11.28
C SER A 133 4.34 -2.85 -12.60
N TRP A 134 3.79 -4.07 -12.63
CA TRP A 134 3.12 -4.60 -13.82
C TRP A 134 1.96 -3.69 -14.27
N LEU A 135 1.14 -3.22 -13.32
CA LEU A 135 0.05 -2.27 -13.56
C LEU A 135 0.48 -1.00 -14.27
N TYR A 136 1.67 -0.49 -13.96
CA TYR A 136 2.16 0.72 -14.63
C TYR A 136 2.67 0.41 -16.03
N GLN A 137 3.33 -0.73 -16.22
CA GLN A 137 4.00 -1.08 -17.47
C GLN A 137 3.04 -1.59 -18.56
N ASN A 138 1.92 -2.17 -18.17
CA ASN A 138 0.95 -2.80 -19.08
C ASN A 138 -0.30 -1.96 -19.28
N GLN A 139 -0.26 -0.69 -18.88
CA GLN A 139 -1.37 0.24 -19.05
C GLN A 139 -0.90 1.49 -19.77
N ASP A 140 -1.75 1.99 -20.65
CA ASP A 140 -1.49 3.21 -21.40
C ASP A 140 -1.40 4.43 -20.46
N TYR A 141 -0.58 5.39 -20.85
CA TYR A 141 -0.44 6.64 -20.12
C TYR A 141 -1.79 7.34 -19.93
N ASP A 142 -2.06 7.83 -18.72
CA ASP A 142 -3.31 8.52 -18.33
C ASP A 142 -4.59 7.66 -18.38
N ASN A 143 -4.50 6.38 -18.75
CA ASN A 143 -5.63 5.45 -18.71
C ASN A 143 -5.75 4.78 -17.32
N PRO A 144 -6.98 4.46 -16.88
CA PRO A 144 -7.19 3.74 -15.62
C PRO A 144 -6.45 2.39 -15.61
N MET A 145 -5.81 2.10 -14.48
CA MET A 145 -5.13 0.84 -14.21
C MET A 145 -6.14 -0.26 -13.88
N ASP A 146 -6.02 -1.41 -14.54
CA ASP A 146 -6.85 -2.59 -14.28
C ASP A 146 -6.28 -3.46 -13.15
N PHE A 147 -6.76 -3.22 -11.93
CA PHE A 147 -6.36 -4.00 -10.76
C PHE A 147 -6.90 -5.43 -10.76
N GLU A 148 -8.00 -5.70 -11.47
CA GLU A 148 -8.55 -7.06 -11.59
C GLU A 148 -7.63 -7.89 -12.48
N GLU A 149 -7.26 -7.36 -13.65
CA GLU A 149 -6.29 -8.00 -14.53
C GLU A 149 -4.96 -8.24 -13.81
N TYR A 150 -4.48 -7.26 -13.03
CA TYR A 150 -3.27 -7.46 -12.23
C TYR A 150 -3.40 -8.59 -11.21
N TYR A 151 -4.55 -8.73 -10.55
CA TYR A 151 -4.81 -9.86 -9.66
C TYR A 151 -4.79 -11.19 -10.42
N GLU A 152 -5.40 -11.26 -11.61
CA GLU A 152 -5.37 -12.44 -12.47
C GLU A 152 -3.93 -12.84 -12.89
N GLN A 153 -3.08 -11.84 -13.20
CA GLN A 153 -1.69 -12.06 -13.59
C GLN A 153 -0.80 -12.57 -12.44
N LEU A 154 -1.18 -12.34 -11.17
CA LEU A 154 -0.48 -12.96 -10.05
C LEU A 154 -0.71 -14.49 -9.98
N GLY A 155 -1.63 -15.02 -10.78
CA GLY A 155 -2.01 -16.42 -10.81
C GLY A 155 -2.98 -16.79 -9.70
N LYS A 156 -3.64 -17.94 -9.84
CA LYS A 156 -4.54 -18.49 -8.82
C LYS A 156 -3.77 -18.87 -7.56
N LEU A 157 -3.63 -17.93 -6.62
CA LEU A 157 -3.35 -18.26 -5.23
C LEU A 157 -4.68 -18.58 -4.54
N GLU A 158 -5.17 -19.80 -4.75
CA GLU A 158 -6.46 -20.30 -4.21
C GLU A 158 -6.53 -20.35 -2.66
N ASP A 159 -5.56 -19.84 -1.91
CA ASP A 159 -5.49 -19.94 -0.42
C ASP A 159 -5.16 -18.62 0.32
N ARG A 160 -5.29 -17.44 -0.31
CA ARG A 160 -5.00 -16.17 0.40
C ARG A 160 -6.16 -15.76 1.32
N PRO A 161 -5.93 -15.56 2.63
CA PRO A 161 -6.98 -15.12 3.53
C PRO A 161 -7.41 -13.69 3.16
N ARG A 162 -8.71 -13.50 2.92
CA ARG A 162 -9.29 -12.17 2.76
C ARG A 162 -9.27 -11.42 4.09
N TYR A 163 -8.74 -10.20 4.12
CA TYR A 163 -8.63 -9.45 5.38
C TYR A 163 -9.98 -8.95 5.91
N ASP A 164 -10.98 -8.86 5.04
CA ASP A 164 -12.39 -8.56 5.32
C ASP A 164 -13.17 -9.77 5.85
N GLU A 165 -12.65 -10.99 5.72
CA GLU A 165 -13.25 -12.21 6.27
C GLU A 165 -12.91 -12.48 7.74
N GLN A 166 -12.09 -11.63 8.38
CA GLN A 166 -11.90 -11.65 9.83
C GLN A 166 -13.12 -11.02 10.53
N ARG A 167 -14.28 -11.70 10.48
CA ARG A 167 -15.39 -11.43 11.39
C ARG A 167 -14.90 -11.59 12.83
N PRO A 168 -15.28 -10.69 13.76
CA PRO A 168 -15.01 -10.93 15.17
C PRO A 168 -15.73 -12.24 15.56
N VAL A 169 -14.97 -13.21 16.02
CA VAL A 169 -15.53 -14.38 16.71
C VAL A 169 -16.18 -13.84 17.98
N LEU A 170 -17.49 -13.61 17.93
CA LEU A 170 -18.31 -13.41 19.11
C LEU A 170 -18.55 -14.80 19.74
N GLY A 171 -18.11 -14.93 20.99
CA GLY A 171 -18.33 -16.10 21.86
C GLY A 171 -17.09 -16.98 21.94
N GLY A 172 -16.52 -17.27 23.11
CA GLY A 172 -16.89 -17.00 24.49
C GLY A 172 -16.08 -17.96 25.36
N GLN A 173 -15.70 -17.55 26.56
CA GLN A 173 -15.92 -18.32 27.78
C GLN A 173 -15.29 -17.61 28.97
N GLU A 174 -16.10 -17.53 30.02
CA GLU A 174 -15.76 -17.13 31.37
C GLU A 174 -14.57 -17.93 31.91
N GLY A 175 -13.71 -17.25 32.65
CA GLY A 175 -12.60 -17.83 33.41
C GLY A 175 -12.40 -17.01 34.69
N THR A 176 -13.27 -17.30 35.65
CA THR A 176 -13.19 -17.07 37.10
C THR A 176 -11.92 -16.46 37.67
N GLU A 177 -12.10 -15.37 38.42
CA GLU A 177 -11.23 -14.95 39.53
C GLU A 177 -10.96 -16.14 40.47
N THR A 178 -9.67 -16.39 40.76
CA THR A 178 -9.20 -16.76 42.10
C THR A 178 -7.80 -16.19 42.30
N ALA A 179 -7.63 -15.49 43.42
CA ALA A 179 -6.38 -15.00 43.93
C ALA A 179 -5.67 -16.12 44.72
N ASP A 180 -4.35 -16.23 44.63
CA ASP A 180 -3.44 -16.22 45.80
C ASP A 180 -1.97 -16.15 45.34
N GLY A 181 -1.12 -15.55 46.17
CA GLY A 181 0.28 -15.22 45.85
C GLY A 181 1.30 -16.34 46.11
N THR A 182 2.56 -16.08 45.71
CA THR A 182 3.80 -16.19 46.52
C THR A 182 5.03 -16.11 45.59
N GLN A 183 6.08 -15.47 46.12
CA GLN A 183 7.42 -15.21 45.58
C GLN A 183 8.20 -16.47 45.15
N GLY A 184 9.17 -16.29 44.23
CA GLY A 184 10.26 -17.25 44.01
C GLY A 184 11.17 -16.84 42.85
N GLU A 185 12.41 -16.49 43.16
CA GLU A 185 13.54 -16.20 42.28
C GLU A 185 13.97 -17.43 41.45
N SER A 186 14.48 -17.24 40.23
CA SER A 186 15.77 -17.81 39.76
C SER A 186 16.06 -17.48 38.29
N GLU A 187 17.35 -17.51 37.99
CA GLU A 187 18.10 -17.07 36.82
C GLU A 187 17.95 -17.95 35.55
N ASP A 188 18.41 -17.38 34.44
CA ASP A 188 19.01 -17.97 33.22
C ASP A 188 18.35 -19.19 32.55
N ASP A 189 17.97 -19.04 31.27
CA ASP A 189 18.72 -19.61 30.14
C ASP A 189 18.08 -19.29 28.76
N SER A 190 18.94 -19.17 27.75
CA SER A 190 18.79 -19.57 26.34
C SER A 190 17.49 -19.26 25.57
N SER A 191 17.58 -18.41 24.54
CA SER A 191 17.60 -18.86 23.13
C SER A 191 17.32 -17.70 22.16
N THR A 192 18.31 -17.45 21.30
CA THR A 192 18.18 -16.64 20.09
C THR A 192 17.27 -17.35 19.11
N ALA A 193 16.03 -16.86 18.93
CA ALA A 193 15.17 -17.29 17.84
C ALA A 193 15.61 -16.60 16.54
N GLU A 194 16.31 -17.33 15.69
CA GLU A 194 16.51 -17.00 14.29
C GLU A 194 15.14 -16.97 13.59
N ILE A 195 14.68 -15.77 13.22
CA ILE A 195 13.53 -15.64 12.32
C ILE A 195 14.06 -15.81 10.90
N SER A 196 13.81 -17.01 10.39
CA SER A 196 14.10 -17.45 9.02
C SER A 196 13.81 -16.37 7.97
N SER A 197 14.84 -16.08 7.19
CA SER A 197 14.89 -15.11 6.09
C SER A 197 14.13 -15.53 4.83
N ASP A 198 13.38 -16.63 4.85
CA ASP A 198 12.84 -17.23 3.62
C ASP A 198 11.52 -16.64 3.14
N VAL A 199 10.72 -15.98 3.99
CA VAL A 199 9.42 -15.43 3.56
C VAL A 199 9.57 -14.12 2.77
N ALA A 200 10.70 -13.42 2.94
CA ALA A 200 10.96 -12.15 2.25
C ALA A 200 11.55 -12.33 0.83
N GLN A 201 11.98 -13.54 0.45
CA GLN A 201 12.57 -13.80 -0.87
C GLN A 201 11.55 -14.29 -1.90
N SER A 202 10.42 -14.88 -1.49
CA SER A 202 9.42 -15.43 -2.41
C SER A 202 8.61 -14.38 -3.18
N ALA A 203 8.58 -13.12 -2.74
CA ALA A 203 7.93 -12.03 -3.48
C ALA A 203 8.82 -11.43 -4.59
N ARG A 204 10.07 -11.90 -4.75
CA ARG A 204 11.02 -11.41 -5.76
C ARG A 204 11.00 -12.18 -7.09
N LEU A 205 10.17 -13.21 -7.23
CA LEU A 205 10.27 -14.17 -8.34
C LEU A 205 9.35 -13.92 -9.55
N ILE A 206 8.67 -12.77 -9.62
CA ILE A 206 8.02 -12.31 -10.87
C ILE A 206 8.79 -11.10 -11.41
N ARG A 207 10.10 -11.25 -11.57
CA ARG A 207 10.94 -10.36 -12.38
C ARG A 207 11.91 -11.25 -13.15
N LEU A 208 11.80 -11.19 -14.49
CA LEU A 208 12.52 -11.94 -15.51
C LEU A 208 11.84 -13.25 -15.94
N ASN A 209 10.93 -13.11 -16.90
CA ASN A 209 10.91 -13.95 -18.10
C ASN A 209 10.17 -13.18 -19.21
N VAL A 210 10.91 -12.32 -19.91
CA VAL A 210 10.58 -11.93 -21.28
C VAL A 210 11.74 -12.47 -22.11
N GLU A 211 11.54 -13.67 -22.65
CA GLU A 211 12.45 -14.29 -23.60
C GLU A 211 12.54 -13.44 -24.87
N ASN A 212 13.76 -13.23 -25.34
CA ASN A 212 14.05 -12.71 -26.68
C ASN A 212 13.50 -13.66 -27.74
N PRO A 213 12.71 -13.20 -28.72
CA PRO A 213 12.58 -13.91 -29.98
C PRO A 213 13.68 -13.47 -30.95
N ASP A 214 14.58 -14.41 -31.25
CA ASP A 214 15.33 -14.60 -32.48
C ASP A 214 15.50 -13.40 -33.43
N THR A 215 16.68 -12.78 -33.38
CA THR A 215 17.32 -12.23 -34.59
C THR A 215 18.09 -13.34 -35.28
N SER A 216 17.48 -13.94 -36.30
CA SER A 216 18.21 -14.65 -37.35
C SER A 216 17.70 -14.21 -38.70
N GLN A 217 18.60 -13.66 -39.52
CA GLN A 217 18.75 -13.79 -40.99
C GLN A 217 19.26 -12.47 -41.60
N ALA A 218 20.59 -12.38 -41.76
CA ALA A 218 21.23 -11.61 -42.81
C ALA A 218 22.62 -12.22 -43.05
N GLU A 219 22.67 -13.26 -43.88
CA GLU A 219 23.91 -13.75 -44.47
C GLU A 219 24.31 -12.86 -45.66
N THR A 220 25.51 -12.31 -45.55
CA THR A 220 26.58 -12.14 -46.56
C THR A 220 26.25 -11.85 -48.05
N THR A 221 26.74 -10.68 -48.46
CA THR A 221 27.72 -10.46 -49.56
C THR A 221 27.39 -10.97 -50.96
N THR A 222 27.16 -10.03 -51.90
CA THR A 222 27.99 -9.86 -53.11
C THR A 222 27.95 -8.40 -53.54
#